data_AF-A0A7C2WQU2-F1
#
_entry.id   AF-A0A7C2WQU2-F1
#
_cell.length_a   1.000
_cell.length_b   1.000
_cell.length_c   1.000
_cell.angle_alpha   90.00
_cell.angle_beta   90.00
_cell.angle_gamma   90.00
#
_symmetry.space_group_name_H-M   'P 1'
#
loop_
_entity.id
_entity.type
_entity.pdbx_description
1 polymer ?
#
loop_
_entity_poly.entity_id
_entity_poly.type
_entity_poly.pdbx_seq_one_letter_code
_entity_poly.pdbx_strand_id
1 'polypeptide(L)'
;LTAYIISNKYLSEFYAFLAALFVTFQLLILQTPLSPRTNLALFFFALCIMVLFTINVSQVKRVLLFTIFIAATVVSHYSTTYIFFFLLLFTGLLTLVLRKHTLRKNVTLISSALVLALVFLWGSVSTLVPLRAGFNFVKAALLSLKETVSFDMAVRGKQVELALGVGQGFNTLDYIYLIITWLCYAFITAGVIATLIKRRKILAIPKQGKAPAEFTKERIDAEYFLMALACCAIAVGAILLPYISKYGLTRSFPMLLVILSTFFVLGGMMLSKHLKLGAPWLILLLSIPYFMFVSGAAYEVCGIHEGALRSQAYSTVISSKVPSTDYELVYDQEVKSARWLKEHNDGHTKVFAADAYGKRKLVSQGKFTQRSLGDSPFFDHVKVTGYIWLSYNNVRNSKLTYKGVSSNISDYQDVLIGKNRIYTNGGSEVWR
;
A
#
# COMPACT_ATOMS: atom_id res chain seq x y z
N LEU A 1 16.24 -4.94 -3.39
CA LEU A 1 17.17 -5.10 -4.54
C LEU A 1 16.73 -4.32 -5.78
N THR A 2 15.54 -4.53 -6.35
CA THR A 2 15.11 -3.87 -7.60
C THR A 2 15.15 -2.34 -7.54
N ALA A 3 14.63 -1.72 -6.47
CA ALA A 3 14.69 -0.27 -6.27
C ALA A 3 16.14 0.27 -6.17
N TYR A 4 17.05 -0.52 -5.59
CA TYR A 4 18.47 -0.20 -5.53
C TYR A 4 19.08 -0.20 -6.93
N ILE A 5 18.84 -1.24 -7.73
CA ILE A 5 19.37 -1.34 -9.10
C ILE A 5 18.88 -0.17 -9.97
N ILE A 6 17.60 0.18 -9.88
CA ILE A 6 17.03 1.33 -10.60
C ILE A 6 17.74 2.63 -10.19
N SER A 7 17.89 2.86 -8.88
CA SER A 7 18.51 4.09 -8.38
C SER A 7 20.02 4.15 -8.62
N ASN A 8 20.73 3.01 -8.53
CA ASN A 8 22.18 2.88 -8.73
C ASN A 8 22.62 3.08 -10.19
N LYS A 9 21.66 3.10 -11.12
CA LYS A 9 21.93 3.61 -12.46
C LYS A 9 22.34 5.08 -12.43
N TYR A 10 21.63 5.90 -11.64
CA TYR A 10 21.78 7.36 -11.65
C TYR A 10 22.55 7.91 -10.45
N LEU A 11 22.49 7.24 -9.31
CA LEU A 11 23.12 7.62 -8.05
C LEU A 11 24.36 6.76 -7.77
N SER A 12 25.25 7.22 -6.89
CA SER A 12 26.30 6.34 -6.35
C SER A 12 25.70 5.26 -5.45
N GLU A 13 26.46 4.20 -5.19
CA GLU A 13 25.99 2.99 -4.48
C GLU A 13 25.34 3.32 -3.14
N PHE A 14 25.99 4.15 -2.32
CA PHE A 14 25.46 4.53 -1.02
C PHE A 14 24.13 5.32 -1.11
N TYR A 15 24.03 6.25 -2.06
CA TYR A 15 22.78 7.01 -2.27
C TYR A 15 21.67 6.16 -2.87
N ALA A 16 22.01 5.20 -3.74
CA ALA A 16 21.06 4.22 -4.24
C ALA A 16 20.56 3.29 -3.13
N PHE A 17 21.41 2.95 -2.18
CA PHE A 17 21.01 2.23 -0.96
C PHE A 17 20.01 3.06 -0.14
N LEU A 18 20.27 4.35 0.08
CA LEU A 18 19.31 5.23 0.78
C LEU A 18 17.97 5.35 0.05
N ALA A 19 17.97 5.43 -1.29
CA ALA A 19 16.75 5.45 -2.08
C ALA A 19 15.95 4.14 -1.91
N ALA A 20 16.63 2.98 -1.99
CA ALA A 20 16.00 1.69 -1.78
C ALA A 20 15.47 1.52 -0.34
N LEU A 21 16.20 2.02 0.66
CA LEU A 21 15.82 2.02 2.05
C LEU A 21 14.51 2.81 2.26
N PHE A 22 14.42 4.00 1.66
CA PHE A 22 13.20 4.82 1.72
C PHE A 22 11.98 4.14 1.09
N VAL A 23 12.18 3.35 0.01
CA VAL A 23 11.12 2.50 -0.54
C VAL A 23 10.70 1.41 0.45
N THR A 24 11.65 0.74 1.12
CA THR A 24 11.33 -0.32 2.09
C THR A 24 10.63 0.19 3.35
N PHE A 25 10.79 1.47 3.69
CA PHE A 25 10.14 2.10 4.84
C PHE A 25 8.64 2.36 4.65
N GLN A 26 8.06 2.02 3.51
CA GLN A 26 6.63 2.22 3.26
C GLN A 26 5.78 1.16 3.98
N LEU A 27 4.66 1.59 4.57
CA LEU A 27 3.76 0.73 5.35
C LEU A 27 3.35 -0.54 4.58
N LEU A 28 3.00 -0.38 3.30
CA LEU A 28 2.56 -1.51 2.47
C LEU A 28 3.61 -2.64 2.44
N ILE A 29 4.91 -2.30 2.45
CA ILE A 29 6.00 -3.28 2.48
C ILE A 29 6.15 -3.88 3.89
N LEU A 30 6.07 -3.07 4.94
CA LEU A 30 6.14 -3.56 6.33
C LEU A 30 4.97 -4.51 6.67
N GLN A 31 3.78 -4.24 6.14
CA GLN A 31 2.58 -5.04 6.31
C GLN A 31 2.33 -6.00 5.14
N THR A 32 3.39 -6.61 4.61
CA THR A 32 3.27 -7.59 3.51
C THR A 32 2.25 -8.70 3.77
N PRO A 33 2.14 -9.28 4.98
CA PRO A 33 1.13 -10.30 5.26
C PRO A 33 -0.33 -9.84 5.08
N LEU A 34 -0.62 -8.55 5.26
CA LEU A 34 -1.97 -7.99 5.09
C LEU A 34 -2.35 -7.79 3.62
N SER A 35 -1.37 -7.61 2.72
CA SER A 35 -1.63 -7.36 1.29
C SER A 35 -0.63 -8.05 0.36
N PRO A 36 -0.47 -9.39 0.44
CA PRO A 36 0.57 -10.11 -0.30
C PRO A 36 0.43 -9.99 -1.81
N ARG A 37 -0.82 -9.97 -2.32
CA ARG A 37 -1.11 -9.78 -3.75
C ARG A 37 -0.67 -8.42 -4.27
N THR A 38 -0.88 -7.36 -3.48
CA THR A 38 -0.49 -6.00 -3.85
C THR A 38 1.03 -5.87 -3.90
N ASN A 39 1.75 -6.45 -2.92
CA ASN A 39 3.21 -6.43 -2.90
C ASN A 39 3.84 -7.26 -4.00
N LEU A 40 3.22 -8.39 -4.37
CA LEU A 40 3.65 -9.16 -5.53
C LEU A 40 3.50 -8.36 -6.83
N ALA A 41 2.39 -7.64 -7.00
CA ALA A 41 2.19 -6.75 -8.13
C ALA A 41 3.19 -5.57 -8.13
N LEU A 42 3.49 -4.99 -6.96
CA LEU A 42 4.49 -3.93 -6.80
C LEU A 42 5.90 -4.43 -7.20
N PHE A 43 6.24 -5.66 -6.83
CA PHE A 43 7.51 -6.28 -7.22
C PHE A 43 7.64 -6.43 -8.74
N PHE A 44 6.63 -6.99 -9.41
CA PHE A 44 6.63 -7.12 -10.87
C PHE A 44 6.59 -5.78 -11.60
N PHE A 45 5.89 -4.80 -11.04
CA PHE A 45 5.97 -3.42 -11.53
C PHE A 45 7.40 -2.87 -11.45
N ALA A 46 8.09 -3.04 -10.31
CA ALA A 46 9.47 -2.59 -10.16
C ALA A 46 10.41 -3.29 -11.16
N LEU A 47 10.18 -4.58 -11.43
CA LEU A 47 10.92 -5.31 -12.47
C LEU A 47 10.67 -4.75 -13.88
N CYS A 48 9.43 -4.33 -14.18
CA CYS A 48 9.13 -3.63 -15.44
C CYS A 48 9.96 -2.36 -15.57
N ILE A 49 10.01 -1.52 -14.52
CA ILE A 49 10.83 -0.30 -14.51
C ILE A 49 12.31 -0.62 -14.70
N MET A 50 12.83 -1.64 -14.02
CA MET A 50 14.21 -2.08 -14.15
C MET A 50 14.55 -2.53 -15.58
N VAL A 51 13.67 -3.29 -16.23
CA VAL A 51 13.84 -3.72 -17.64
C VAL A 51 13.82 -2.55 -18.61
N LEU A 52 12.96 -1.55 -18.36
CA LEU A 52 12.85 -0.38 -19.24
C LEU A 52 14.08 0.52 -19.19
N PHE A 53 14.68 0.69 -18.00
CA PHE A 53 15.69 1.73 -17.81
C PHE A 53 17.08 1.20 -17.44
N THR A 54 17.21 0.08 -16.74
CA THR A 54 18.52 -0.31 -16.16
C THR A 54 19.21 -1.44 -16.89
N ILE A 55 18.46 -2.45 -17.35
CA ILE A 55 19.09 -3.65 -17.90
C ILE A 55 19.53 -3.42 -19.34
N ASN A 56 20.83 -3.58 -19.60
CA ASN A 56 21.37 -3.62 -20.95
C ASN A 56 21.20 -5.01 -21.58
N VAL A 57 19.96 -5.34 -21.95
CA VAL A 57 19.60 -6.55 -22.70
C VAL A 57 19.20 -6.22 -24.14
N SER A 58 19.32 -7.20 -25.03
CA SER A 58 18.83 -7.10 -26.40
C SER A 58 17.34 -6.75 -26.44
N GLN A 59 16.91 -6.07 -27.51
CA GLN A 59 15.54 -5.57 -27.63
C GLN A 59 14.49 -6.68 -27.53
N VAL A 60 14.76 -7.85 -28.11
CA VAL A 60 13.87 -9.02 -28.01
C VAL A 60 13.72 -9.48 -26.56
N LYS A 61 14.85 -9.65 -25.83
CA LYS A 61 14.83 -10.04 -24.41
C LYS A 61 14.10 -9.00 -23.56
N ARG A 62 14.29 -7.70 -23.85
CA ARG A 62 13.59 -6.61 -23.16
C ARG A 62 12.07 -6.72 -23.34
N VAL A 63 11.60 -6.87 -24.57
CA VAL A 63 10.17 -7.00 -24.87
C VAL A 63 9.57 -8.23 -24.21
N LEU A 64 10.27 -9.37 -24.28
CA LEU A 64 9.83 -10.62 -23.65
C LEU A 64 9.70 -10.47 -22.13
N LEU A 65 10.76 -10.02 -21.44
CA LEU A 65 10.76 -9.83 -19.99
C LEU A 65 9.70 -8.82 -19.55
N PHE A 66 9.59 -7.69 -20.26
CA PHE A 66 8.59 -6.66 -19.97
C PHE A 66 7.17 -7.22 -20.09
N THR A 67 6.89 -8.02 -21.13
CA THR A 67 5.58 -8.64 -21.33
C THR A 67 5.25 -9.65 -20.21
N ILE A 68 6.23 -10.48 -19.83
CA ILE A 68 6.09 -11.45 -18.73
C ILE A 68 5.79 -10.72 -17.42
N PHE A 69 6.52 -9.64 -17.11
CA PHE A 69 6.32 -8.89 -15.87
C PHE A 69 4.99 -8.11 -15.85
N ILE A 70 4.51 -7.60 -17.00
CA ILE A 70 3.15 -7.04 -17.07
C ILE A 70 2.12 -8.12 -16.77
N ALA A 71 2.20 -9.28 -17.44
CA ALA A 71 1.26 -10.38 -17.22
C ALA A 71 1.25 -10.82 -15.74
N ALA A 72 2.43 -10.94 -15.13
CA ALA A 72 2.56 -11.25 -13.72
C ALA A 72 1.95 -10.17 -12.80
N THR A 73 2.08 -8.89 -13.17
CA THR A 73 1.43 -7.76 -12.46
C THR A 73 -0.10 -7.87 -12.54
N VAL A 74 -0.64 -8.15 -13.74
CA VAL A 74 -2.09 -8.30 -14.01
C VAL A 74 -2.68 -9.42 -13.16
N VAL A 75 -2.07 -10.60 -13.19
CA VAL A 75 -2.55 -11.78 -12.45
C VAL A 75 -2.45 -11.55 -10.93
N SER A 76 -1.41 -10.84 -10.49
CA SER A 76 -1.23 -10.52 -9.07
C SER A 76 -2.32 -9.59 -8.53
N HIS A 77 -2.52 -8.42 -9.14
CA HIS A 77 -3.44 -7.41 -8.63
C HIS A 77 -3.89 -6.36 -9.67
N TYR A 78 -5.15 -6.43 -10.11
CA TYR A 78 -5.70 -5.60 -11.19
C TYR A 78 -5.68 -4.09 -10.90
N SER A 79 -5.93 -3.65 -9.66
CA SER A 79 -5.92 -2.22 -9.33
C SER A 79 -4.54 -1.59 -9.53
N THR A 80 -3.48 -2.33 -9.17
CA THR A 80 -2.09 -1.91 -9.34
C THR A 80 -1.75 -1.81 -10.83
N THR A 81 -2.27 -2.74 -11.63
CA THR A 81 -2.13 -2.71 -13.09
C THR A 81 -2.75 -1.47 -13.71
N TYR A 82 -3.90 -0.99 -13.23
CA TYR A 82 -4.49 0.26 -13.74
C TYR A 82 -3.62 1.48 -13.45
N ILE A 83 -3.02 1.56 -12.25
CA ILE A 83 -2.06 2.63 -11.94
C ILE A 83 -0.85 2.54 -12.87
N PHE A 84 -0.36 1.33 -13.15
CA PHE A 84 0.74 1.12 -14.08
C PHE A 84 0.38 1.57 -15.50
N PHE A 85 -0.81 1.20 -15.97
CA PHE A 85 -1.34 1.62 -17.26
C PHE A 85 -1.35 3.15 -17.40
N PHE A 86 -1.93 3.87 -16.43
CA PHE A 86 -1.98 5.33 -16.47
C PHE A 86 -0.58 5.95 -16.42
N LEU A 87 0.35 5.36 -15.66
CA LEU A 87 1.74 5.81 -15.62
C LEU A 87 2.41 5.71 -17.00
N LEU A 88 2.28 4.57 -17.69
CA LEU A 88 2.82 4.39 -19.04
C LEU A 88 2.13 5.31 -20.05
N LEU A 89 0.80 5.46 -19.95
CA LEU A 89 0.01 6.30 -20.84
C LEU A 89 0.43 7.77 -20.72
N PHE A 90 0.47 8.32 -19.51
CA PHE A 90 0.87 9.70 -19.29
C PHE A 90 2.33 9.95 -19.67
N THR A 91 3.23 9.01 -19.39
CA THR A 91 4.64 9.10 -19.83
C THR A 91 4.74 9.11 -21.36
N GLY A 92 3.99 8.25 -22.03
CA GLY A 92 3.92 8.20 -23.50
C GLY A 92 3.35 9.48 -24.11
N LEU A 93 2.26 10.01 -23.55
CA LEU A 93 1.65 11.28 -23.98
C LEU A 93 2.58 12.47 -23.76
N LEU A 94 3.23 12.58 -22.60
CA LEU A 94 4.24 13.61 -22.33
C LEU A 94 5.40 13.54 -23.33
N THR A 95 5.85 12.34 -23.67
CA THR A 95 6.90 12.13 -24.67
C THR A 95 6.47 12.62 -26.06
N LEU A 96 5.21 12.39 -26.45
CA LEU A 96 4.65 12.88 -27.71
C LEU A 96 4.53 14.40 -27.75
N VAL A 97 3.99 15.02 -26.69
CA VAL A 97 3.81 16.47 -26.58
C VAL A 97 5.13 17.20 -26.64
N LEU A 98 6.17 16.66 -25.99
CA LEU A 98 7.49 17.29 -25.95
C LEU A 98 8.27 17.22 -27.28
N ARG A 99 7.67 16.64 -28.35
CA ARG A 99 8.04 16.74 -29.79
C ARG A 99 9.53 16.65 -30.14
N LYS A 100 10.36 16.07 -29.28
CA LYS A 100 11.76 15.82 -29.58
C LYS A 100 11.91 14.39 -30.07
N HIS A 101 12.05 14.24 -31.39
CA HIS A 101 12.43 12.99 -32.08
C HIS A 101 13.74 12.37 -31.56
N THR A 102 14.47 13.05 -30.69
CA THR A 102 15.73 12.59 -30.12
C THR A 102 15.58 11.86 -28.79
N LEU A 103 14.37 11.68 -28.25
CA LEU A 103 14.15 10.89 -27.02
C LEU A 103 14.15 9.38 -27.33
N ARG A 104 14.56 8.59 -26.34
CA ARG A 104 14.92 7.17 -26.47
C ARG A 104 13.77 6.16 -26.52
N LYS A 105 12.50 6.50 -26.74
CA LYS A 105 11.31 5.61 -26.85
C LYS A 105 11.35 4.23 -26.15
N ASN A 106 11.81 4.14 -24.90
CA ASN A 106 11.67 2.92 -24.09
C ASN A 106 10.20 2.74 -23.66
N VAL A 107 9.51 3.85 -23.35
CA VAL A 107 8.07 3.85 -23.02
C VAL A 107 7.28 4.40 -24.22
N THR A 108 6.33 3.61 -24.72
CA THR A 108 5.49 3.98 -25.88
C THR A 108 4.01 3.81 -25.58
N LEU A 109 3.15 4.38 -26.42
CA LEU A 109 1.70 4.10 -26.36
C LEU A 109 1.39 2.60 -26.57
N ILE A 110 2.24 1.89 -27.32
CA ILE A 110 2.14 0.43 -27.52
C ILE A 110 2.34 -0.30 -26.19
N SER A 111 3.28 0.15 -25.35
CA SER A 111 3.48 -0.41 -24.00
C SER A 111 2.21 -0.30 -23.15
N SER A 112 1.48 0.82 -23.27
CA SER A 112 0.21 1.04 -22.55
C SER A 112 -0.91 0.16 -23.12
N ALA A 113 -0.99 0.05 -24.45
CA ALA A 113 -1.95 -0.83 -25.14
C ALA A 113 -1.74 -2.30 -24.78
N LEU A 114 -0.48 -2.74 -24.64
CA LEU A 114 -0.14 -4.10 -24.20
C LEU A 114 -0.68 -4.40 -22.80
N VAL A 115 -0.53 -3.47 -21.85
CA VAL A 115 -1.10 -3.63 -20.51
C VAL A 115 -2.62 -3.79 -20.58
N LEU A 116 -3.29 -2.93 -21.35
CA LEU A 116 -4.75 -2.99 -21.51
C LEU A 116 -5.20 -4.30 -22.14
N ALA A 117 -4.49 -4.77 -23.18
CA ALA A 117 -4.76 -6.05 -23.84
C ALA A 117 -4.62 -7.22 -22.86
N LEU A 118 -3.58 -7.25 -22.03
CA LEU A 118 -3.39 -8.32 -21.04
C LEU A 118 -4.43 -8.27 -19.92
N VAL A 119 -4.85 -7.08 -19.47
CA VAL A 119 -5.98 -6.95 -18.53
C VAL A 119 -7.26 -7.50 -19.14
N PHE A 120 -7.54 -7.18 -20.41
CA PHE A 120 -8.72 -7.67 -21.12
C PHE A 120 -8.71 -9.20 -21.25
N LEU A 121 -7.59 -9.78 -21.70
CA LEU A 121 -7.42 -11.23 -21.82
C LEU A 121 -7.56 -11.96 -20.48
N TRP A 122 -6.99 -11.41 -19.40
CA TRP A 122 -7.18 -11.99 -18.07
C TRP A 122 -8.63 -11.89 -17.58
N GLY A 123 -9.29 -10.77 -17.88
CA GLY A 123 -10.71 -10.57 -17.58
C GLY A 123 -11.63 -11.52 -18.34
N SER A 124 -11.30 -11.87 -19.59
CA SER A 124 -12.11 -12.81 -20.38
C SER A 124 -11.99 -14.26 -19.89
N VAL A 125 -10.85 -14.64 -19.29
CA VAL A 125 -10.62 -16.02 -18.81
C VAL A 125 -11.04 -16.23 -17.35
N SER A 126 -10.84 -15.23 -16.47
CA SER A 126 -11.11 -15.39 -15.04
C SER A 126 -12.56 -15.05 -14.66
N THR A 127 -12.90 -13.76 -14.69
CA THR A 127 -14.23 -13.19 -14.41
C THR A 127 -14.30 -11.79 -15.02
N LEU A 128 -15.51 -11.30 -15.34
CA LEU A 128 -15.71 -9.92 -15.79
C LEU A 128 -15.49 -8.86 -14.69
N VAL A 129 -15.13 -9.26 -13.46
CA VAL A 129 -14.99 -8.39 -12.29
C VAL A 129 -13.89 -7.33 -12.47
N PRO A 130 -12.66 -7.65 -12.92
CA PRO A 130 -11.61 -6.64 -13.10
C PRO A 130 -12.01 -5.59 -14.14
N LEU A 131 -12.63 -6.02 -15.25
CA LEU A 131 -13.07 -5.12 -16.32
C LEU A 131 -14.20 -4.21 -15.83
N ARG A 132 -15.21 -4.77 -15.16
CA ARG A 132 -16.31 -4.00 -14.55
C ARG A 132 -15.79 -3.01 -13.50
N ALA A 133 -14.83 -3.43 -12.68
CA ALA A 133 -14.18 -2.57 -11.69
C ALA A 133 -13.43 -1.39 -12.36
N GLY A 134 -12.72 -1.64 -13.47
CA GLY A 134 -12.06 -0.60 -14.26
C GLY A 134 -13.05 0.40 -14.86
N PHE A 135 -14.13 -0.08 -15.50
CA PHE A 135 -15.17 0.78 -16.05
C PHE A 135 -15.86 1.61 -14.96
N ASN A 136 -16.23 0.98 -13.85
CA ASN A 136 -16.84 1.67 -12.71
C ASN A 136 -15.90 2.71 -12.11
N PHE A 137 -14.59 2.42 -12.06
CA PHE A 137 -13.59 3.38 -11.60
C PHE A 137 -13.54 4.61 -12.51
N VAL A 138 -13.45 4.43 -13.84
CA VAL A 138 -13.42 5.56 -14.79
C VAL A 138 -14.72 6.35 -14.72
N LYS A 139 -15.87 5.68 -14.72
CA LYS A 139 -17.18 6.31 -14.61
C LYS A 139 -17.27 7.16 -13.34
N ALA A 140 -16.90 6.60 -12.20
CA ALA A 140 -16.96 7.30 -10.93
C ALA A 140 -15.92 8.44 -10.83
N ALA A 141 -14.71 8.25 -11.38
CA ALA A 141 -13.72 9.32 -11.47
C ALA A 141 -14.25 10.51 -12.28
N LEU A 142 -14.85 10.26 -13.45
CA LEU A 142 -15.44 11.30 -14.30
C LEU A 142 -16.64 11.98 -13.63
N LEU A 143 -17.52 11.23 -12.99
CA LEU A 143 -18.66 11.80 -12.26
C LEU A 143 -18.18 12.67 -11.08
N SER A 144 -17.14 12.24 -10.36
CA SER A 144 -16.56 13.00 -9.24
C SER A 144 -15.86 14.31 -9.65
N LEU A 145 -15.59 14.53 -10.95
CA LEU A 145 -15.07 15.83 -11.41
C LEU A 145 -16.09 16.95 -11.18
N LYS A 146 -17.39 16.66 -11.26
CA LYS A 146 -18.45 17.63 -10.93
C LYS A 146 -18.41 18.04 -9.46
N GLU A 147 -18.08 17.09 -8.58
CA GLU A 147 -17.95 17.31 -7.14
C GLU A 147 -16.58 17.91 -6.75
N THR A 148 -15.58 17.86 -7.63
CA THR A 148 -14.25 18.43 -7.36
C THR A 148 -14.30 19.95 -7.21
N VAL A 149 -15.24 20.62 -7.89
CA VAL A 149 -15.38 22.08 -7.87
C VAL A 149 -15.83 22.61 -6.50
N SER A 150 -16.55 21.81 -5.70
CA SER A 150 -17.04 22.24 -4.38
C SER A 150 -16.01 22.13 -3.26
N PHE A 151 -14.82 21.54 -3.51
CA PHE A 151 -13.75 21.34 -2.52
C PHE A 151 -14.20 20.74 -1.17
N ASP A 152 -15.32 20.01 -1.15
CA ASP A 152 -15.85 19.42 0.07
C ASP A 152 -14.96 18.26 0.57
N MET A 153 -14.52 18.36 1.83
CA MET A 153 -13.67 17.37 2.49
C MET A 153 -14.43 16.06 2.78
N ALA A 154 -15.74 16.12 3.01
CA ALA A 154 -16.57 14.94 3.31
C ALA A 154 -16.63 13.94 2.13
N VAL A 155 -16.40 14.45 0.90
CA VAL A 155 -16.40 13.64 -0.32
C VAL A 155 -15.05 12.94 -0.53
N ARG A 156 -13.98 13.40 0.13
CA ARG A 156 -12.63 12.84 0.02
C ARG A 156 -12.45 11.61 0.91
N GLY A 157 -11.42 10.82 0.64
CA GLY A 157 -11.10 9.66 1.47
C GLY A 157 -10.52 10.08 2.81
N LYS A 158 -10.81 9.32 3.87
CA LYS A 158 -10.25 9.50 5.23
C LYS A 158 -8.72 9.65 5.24
N GLN A 159 -8.03 9.03 4.28
CA GLN A 159 -6.57 9.13 4.13
C GLN A 159 -6.10 10.53 3.71
N VAL A 160 -6.89 11.27 2.92
CA VAL A 160 -6.58 12.66 2.54
C VAL A 160 -6.80 13.59 3.71
N GLU A 161 -7.89 13.41 4.45
CA GLU A 161 -8.15 14.18 5.68
C GLU A 161 -6.95 14.03 6.64
N LEU A 162 -6.52 12.80 6.89
CA LEU A 162 -5.34 12.53 7.71
C LEU A 162 -4.04 13.12 7.15
N ALA A 163 -3.86 13.11 5.82
CA ALA A 163 -2.70 13.69 5.15
C ALA A 163 -2.69 15.24 5.18
N LEU A 164 -3.85 15.86 5.35
CA LEU A 164 -4.01 17.31 5.50
C LEU A 164 -4.05 17.74 6.97
N GLY A 165 -3.94 16.81 7.92
CA GLY A 165 -4.04 17.11 9.35
C GLY A 165 -5.45 17.45 9.81
N VAL A 166 -6.47 17.06 9.04
CA VAL A 166 -7.88 17.29 9.33
C VAL A 166 -8.46 16.01 9.91
N GLY A 167 -9.00 16.06 11.12
CA GLY A 167 -9.63 14.93 11.80
C GLY A 167 -9.61 15.08 13.33
N GLN A 168 -10.58 14.49 14.01
CA GLN A 168 -10.57 14.43 15.48
C GLN A 168 -9.50 13.44 15.97
N GLY A 169 -8.80 13.77 17.05
CA GLY A 169 -7.89 12.84 17.75
C GLY A 169 -6.40 12.89 17.35
N PHE A 170 -5.90 13.98 16.75
CA PHE A 170 -4.45 14.14 16.55
C PHE A 170 -3.75 14.43 17.88
N ASN A 171 -2.79 13.60 18.24
CA ASN A 171 -1.85 13.90 19.32
C ASN A 171 -0.60 14.62 18.79
N THR A 172 0.29 15.07 19.68
CA THR A 172 1.54 15.76 19.31
C THR A 172 2.41 14.92 18.36
N LEU A 173 2.46 13.60 18.54
CA LEU A 173 3.22 12.69 17.69
C LEU A 173 2.64 12.61 16.27
N ASP A 174 1.32 12.65 16.12
CA ASP A 174 0.66 12.65 14.82
C ASP A 174 1.01 13.90 14.00
N TYR A 175 1.11 15.06 14.66
CA TYR A 175 1.57 16.30 14.03
C TYR A 175 3.04 16.24 13.62
N ILE A 176 3.91 15.69 14.48
CA ILE A 176 5.32 15.48 14.15
C ILE A 176 5.45 14.56 12.94
N TYR A 177 4.71 13.45 12.92
CA TYR A 177 4.68 12.53 11.79
C TYR A 177 4.15 13.19 10.51
N LEU A 178 3.12 14.02 10.62
CA LEU A 178 2.59 14.80 9.51
C LEU A 178 3.68 15.71 8.92
N ILE A 179 4.40 16.47 9.75
CA ILE A 179 5.50 17.34 9.33
C ILE A 179 6.59 16.53 8.62
N ILE A 180 7.04 15.42 9.23
CA ILE A 180 8.07 14.54 8.63
C ILE A 180 7.62 14.01 7.26
N THR A 181 6.35 13.59 7.15
CA THR A 181 5.79 13.10 5.89
C THR A 181 5.80 14.18 4.81
N TRP A 182 5.40 15.41 5.15
CA TRP A 182 5.45 16.55 4.22
C TRP A 182 6.87 16.96 3.86
N LEU A 183 7.84 16.82 4.77
CA LEU A 183 9.25 17.02 4.46
C LEU A 183 9.77 15.97 3.46
N CYS A 184 9.32 14.72 3.54
CA CYS A 184 9.64 13.71 2.52
C CYS A 184 9.11 14.11 1.13
N TYR A 185 7.87 14.61 1.06
CA TYR A 185 7.31 15.16 -0.19
C TYR A 185 8.08 16.39 -0.68
N ALA A 186 8.54 17.25 0.23
CA ALA A 186 9.36 18.41 -0.10
C ALA A 186 10.71 17.98 -0.70
N PHE A 187 11.34 16.91 -0.18
CA PHE A 187 12.57 16.36 -0.75
C PHE A 187 12.34 15.83 -2.17
N ILE A 188 11.28 15.05 -2.39
CA ILE A 188 10.94 14.56 -3.74
C ILE A 188 10.73 15.74 -4.71
N THR A 189 9.92 16.72 -4.31
CA THR A 189 9.61 17.91 -5.11
C THR A 189 10.87 18.71 -5.41
N ALA A 190 11.72 18.94 -4.41
CA ALA A 190 13.00 19.61 -4.56
C ALA A 190 13.91 18.89 -5.56
N GLY A 191 13.98 17.55 -5.51
CA GLY A 191 14.76 16.76 -6.46
C GLY A 191 14.23 16.83 -7.90
N VAL A 192 12.91 16.80 -8.08
CA VAL A 192 12.27 16.97 -9.40
C VAL A 192 12.52 18.37 -9.95
N ILE A 193 12.33 19.41 -9.15
CA ILE A 193 12.59 20.82 -9.52
C ILE A 193 14.07 21.02 -9.85
N ALA A 194 14.98 20.49 -9.03
CA ALA A 194 16.42 20.56 -9.27
C ALA A 194 16.80 19.97 -10.63
N THR A 195 16.21 18.83 -10.98
CA THR A 195 16.42 18.17 -12.27
C THR A 195 15.89 19.02 -13.42
N LEU A 196 14.75 19.69 -13.25
CA LEU A 196 14.16 20.60 -14.23
C LEU A 196 15.04 21.84 -14.47
N ILE A 197 15.45 22.52 -13.38
CA ILE A 197 16.26 23.75 -13.44
C ILE A 197 17.65 23.45 -14.01
N LYS A 198 18.29 22.37 -13.54
CA LYS A 198 19.64 21.97 -13.96
C LYS A 198 19.61 20.98 -15.14
N ARG A 199 18.57 21.04 -15.98
CA ARG A 199 18.36 20.15 -17.14
C ARG A 199 19.61 19.86 -17.98
N ARG A 200 20.46 20.87 -18.19
CA ARG A 200 21.67 20.75 -19.03
C ARG A 200 22.80 19.93 -18.40
N LYS A 201 22.85 19.84 -17.06
CA LYS A 201 23.90 19.14 -16.32
C LYS A 201 23.46 17.73 -15.89
N ILE A 202 22.18 17.57 -15.60
CA ILE A 202 21.63 16.35 -14.97
C ILE A 202 20.94 15.43 -15.98
N LEU A 203 20.27 15.95 -17.03
CA LEU A 203 19.54 15.12 -17.98
C LEU A 203 20.42 14.65 -19.14
N ALA A 204 20.29 13.38 -19.50
CA ALA A 204 20.92 12.79 -20.67
C ALA A 204 20.17 13.23 -21.93
N ILE A 205 20.55 14.39 -22.48
CA ILE A 205 20.07 14.84 -23.78
C ILE A 205 21.09 14.39 -24.84
N PRO A 206 20.70 13.58 -25.84
CA PRO A 206 21.63 12.90 -26.75
C PRO A 206 22.46 13.80 -27.69
N LYS A 207 22.41 15.13 -27.56
CA LYS A 207 23.20 16.08 -28.38
C LYS A 207 24.30 16.83 -27.62
N GLN A 208 24.54 16.56 -26.33
CA GLN A 208 25.52 17.37 -25.56
C GLN A 208 26.41 16.53 -24.64
N GLY A 209 27.66 16.28 -25.08
CA GLY A 209 28.70 15.52 -24.37
C GLY A 209 29.39 16.26 -23.22
N LYS A 210 28.65 16.91 -22.32
CA LYS A 210 29.23 17.45 -21.07
C LYS A 210 29.28 16.34 -19.99
N ALA A 211 30.16 16.49 -19.01
CA ALA A 211 30.24 15.59 -17.86
C ALA A 211 28.91 15.53 -17.06
N PRO A 212 28.62 14.43 -16.34
CA PRO A 212 27.52 14.34 -15.38
C PRO A 212 27.72 15.33 -14.22
N ALA A 213 26.64 15.61 -13.47
CA ALA A 213 26.74 16.43 -12.28
C ALA A 213 27.55 15.71 -11.18
N GLU A 214 28.21 16.47 -10.32
CA GLU A 214 29.04 16.01 -9.19
C GLU A 214 28.37 14.91 -8.30
N PHE A 215 27.04 14.83 -8.29
CA PHE A 215 26.25 13.93 -7.42
C PHE A 215 25.66 12.72 -8.14
N THR A 216 25.80 12.63 -9.46
CA THR A 216 25.14 11.61 -10.27
C THR A 216 26.17 10.74 -10.95
N LYS A 217 26.06 9.42 -10.79
CA LYS A 217 26.91 8.45 -11.48
C LYS A 217 26.73 8.56 -13.00
N GLU A 218 25.47 8.64 -13.42
CA GLU A 218 25.07 8.85 -14.80
C GLU A 218 24.02 9.96 -14.88
N ARG A 219 23.90 10.56 -16.05
CA ARG A 219 22.81 11.50 -16.31
C ARG A 219 21.47 10.78 -16.32
N ILE A 220 20.45 11.44 -15.79
CA ILE A 220 19.10 10.90 -15.74
C ILE A 220 18.52 10.84 -17.15
N ASP A 221 18.03 9.68 -17.56
CA ASP A 221 17.33 9.53 -18.84
C ASP A 221 16.11 10.46 -18.86
N ALA A 222 15.95 11.21 -19.95
CA ALA A 222 14.84 12.14 -20.08
C ALA A 222 13.48 11.43 -19.92
N GLU A 223 13.32 10.20 -20.43
CA GLU A 223 12.09 9.41 -20.22
C GLU A 223 11.87 8.97 -18.78
N TYR A 224 12.94 8.62 -18.05
CA TYR A 224 12.81 8.31 -16.63
C TYR A 224 12.34 9.54 -15.85
N PHE A 225 12.83 10.73 -16.23
CA PHE A 225 12.36 11.99 -15.67
C PHE A 225 10.91 12.32 -16.06
N LEU A 226 10.49 12.07 -17.31
CA LEU A 226 9.09 12.23 -17.71
C LEU A 226 8.17 11.29 -16.93
N MET A 227 8.62 10.07 -16.67
CA MET A 227 7.88 9.12 -15.84
C MET A 227 7.79 9.61 -14.39
N ALA A 228 8.84 10.24 -13.85
CA ALA A 228 8.78 10.88 -12.53
C ALA A 228 7.79 12.05 -12.49
N LEU A 229 7.71 12.87 -13.55
CA LEU A 229 6.69 13.91 -13.66
C LEU A 229 5.27 13.31 -13.73
N ALA A 230 5.09 12.21 -14.46
CA ALA A 230 3.83 11.47 -14.48
C ALA A 230 3.49 10.90 -13.09
N CYS A 231 4.48 10.40 -12.34
CA CYS A 231 4.29 9.99 -10.95
C CYS A 231 3.83 11.16 -10.05
N CYS A 232 4.45 12.33 -10.17
CA CYS A 232 4.03 13.52 -9.43
C CYS A 232 2.60 13.93 -9.79
N ALA A 233 2.23 13.90 -11.08
CA ALA A 233 0.88 14.19 -11.54
C ALA A 233 -0.16 13.20 -10.99
N ILE A 234 0.17 11.90 -10.97
CA ILE A 234 -0.69 10.87 -10.36
C ILE A 234 -0.82 11.08 -8.85
N ALA A 235 0.27 11.42 -8.15
CA ALA A 235 0.24 11.69 -6.71
C ALA A 235 -0.64 12.90 -6.37
N VAL A 236 -0.47 14.00 -7.10
CA VAL A 236 -1.32 15.20 -6.96
C VAL A 236 -2.77 14.88 -7.30
N GLY A 237 -3.03 14.18 -8.41
CA GLY A 237 -4.37 13.75 -8.80
C GLY A 237 -5.03 12.84 -7.75
N ALA A 238 -4.26 11.98 -7.08
CA ALA A 238 -4.77 11.12 -6.02
C ALA A 238 -5.18 11.88 -4.75
N ILE A 239 -4.63 13.08 -4.53
CA ILE A 239 -5.03 13.97 -3.43
C ILE A 239 -6.21 14.85 -3.87
N LEU A 240 -6.13 15.43 -5.08
CA LEU A 240 -7.08 16.43 -5.57
C LEU A 240 -8.42 15.83 -6.04
N LEU A 241 -8.45 14.59 -6.54
CA LEU A 241 -9.66 13.99 -7.09
C LEU A 241 -10.38 13.12 -6.03
N PRO A 242 -11.61 13.48 -5.61
CA PRO A 242 -12.29 12.85 -4.46
C PRO A 242 -12.41 11.33 -4.58
N TYR A 243 -12.83 10.82 -5.73
CA TYR A 243 -13.00 9.37 -5.93
C TYR A 243 -11.67 8.61 -5.98
N ILE A 244 -10.63 9.21 -6.58
CA ILE A 244 -9.28 8.59 -6.66
C ILE A 244 -8.67 8.50 -5.26
N SER A 245 -8.92 9.52 -4.43
CA SER A 245 -8.41 9.57 -3.06
C SER A 245 -8.93 8.46 -2.15
N LYS A 246 -10.19 8.03 -2.34
CA LYS A 246 -10.80 6.91 -1.61
C LYS A 246 -10.21 5.56 -1.99
N TYR A 247 -9.70 5.42 -3.20
CA TYR A 247 -9.29 4.13 -3.75
C TYR A 247 -7.79 3.82 -3.55
N GLY A 248 -6.94 4.85 -3.47
CA GLY A 248 -5.60 4.71 -4.03
C GLY A 248 -4.39 5.03 -3.17
N LEU A 249 -4.44 5.96 -2.20
CA LEU A 249 -3.18 6.57 -1.69
C LEU A 249 -2.23 5.55 -1.04
N THR A 250 -2.74 4.64 -0.20
CA THR A 250 -1.90 3.58 0.40
C THR A 250 -1.33 2.58 -0.60
N ARG A 251 -1.90 2.47 -1.81
CA ARG A 251 -1.49 1.51 -2.84
C ARG A 251 -0.65 2.16 -3.94
N SER A 252 -1.01 3.36 -4.36
CA SER A 252 -0.34 4.10 -5.43
C SER A 252 0.99 4.65 -4.95
N PHE A 253 1.06 5.22 -3.74
CA PHE A 253 2.26 5.92 -3.31
C PHE A 253 3.51 5.03 -3.24
N PRO A 254 3.49 3.82 -2.63
CA PRO A 254 4.65 2.92 -2.63
C PRO A 254 5.10 2.52 -4.04
N MET A 255 4.16 2.41 -4.98
CA MET A 255 4.44 2.14 -6.38
C MET A 255 5.15 3.31 -7.07
N LEU A 256 4.67 4.53 -6.87
CA LEU A 256 5.31 5.74 -7.42
C LEU A 256 6.71 5.94 -6.82
N LEU A 257 6.92 5.56 -5.55
CA LEU A 257 8.21 5.67 -4.87
C LEU A 257 9.32 4.80 -5.44
N VAL A 258 9.00 3.72 -6.16
CA VAL A 258 10.01 2.95 -6.91
C VAL A 258 10.80 3.87 -7.85
N ILE A 259 10.15 4.90 -8.40
CA ILE A 259 10.74 5.90 -9.30
C ILE A 259 11.13 7.17 -8.52
N LEU A 260 10.21 7.68 -7.69
CA LEU A 260 10.38 8.95 -6.99
C LEU A 260 11.46 8.91 -5.88
N SER A 261 11.84 7.73 -5.38
CA SER A 261 12.91 7.60 -4.38
C SER A 261 14.28 8.09 -4.88
N THR A 262 14.57 7.95 -6.18
CA THR A 262 15.77 8.57 -6.78
C THR A 262 15.74 10.09 -6.60
N PHE A 263 14.57 10.71 -6.79
CA PHE A 263 14.38 12.16 -6.65
C PHE A 263 14.33 12.62 -5.20
N PHE A 264 13.82 11.79 -4.28
CA PHE A 264 13.94 12.04 -2.84
C PHE A 264 15.41 12.24 -2.44
N VAL A 265 16.30 11.35 -2.87
CA VAL A 265 17.73 11.44 -2.56
C VAL A 265 18.39 12.64 -3.26
N LEU A 266 18.04 12.92 -4.52
CA LEU A 266 18.52 14.11 -5.23
C LEU A 266 18.11 15.41 -4.54
N GLY A 267 16.87 15.47 -4.03
CA GLY A 267 16.39 16.61 -3.25
C GLY A 267 17.15 16.78 -1.96
N GLY A 268 17.39 15.69 -1.22
CA GLY A 268 18.22 15.70 -0.02
C GLY A 268 19.63 16.22 -0.29
N MET A 269 20.30 15.74 -1.34
CA MET A 269 21.62 16.23 -1.74
C MET A 269 21.62 17.72 -2.12
N MET A 270 20.55 18.21 -2.76
CA MET A 270 20.44 19.62 -3.10
C MET A 270 20.20 20.50 -1.86
N LEU A 271 19.29 20.10 -0.99
CA LEU A 271 18.95 20.84 0.22
C LEU A 271 20.12 20.86 1.21
N SER A 272 20.89 19.78 1.28
CA SER A 272 22.05 19.69 2.18
C SER A 272 23.10 20.77 1.88
N LYS A 273 23.27 21.17 0.61
CA LYS A 273 24.15 22.29 0.24
C LYS A 273 23.70 23.62 0.81
N HIS A 274 22.38 23.86 0.86
CA HIS A 274 21.83 25.09 1.40
C HIS A 274 21.88 25.11 2.93
N LEU A 275 21.68 23.95 3.55
CA LEU A 275 21.74 23.77 5.00
C LEU A 275 23.16 23.56 5.55
N LYS A 276 24.18 23.46 4.68
CA LYS A 276 25.57 23.14 5.02
C LYS A 276 25.73 21.85 5.86
N LEU A 277 24.83 20.89 5.62
CA LEU A 277 24.86 19.57 6.25
C LEU A 277 25.35 18.52 5.25
N GLY A 278 25.95 17.44 5.74
CA GLY A 278 26.27 16.28 4.89
C GLY A 278 25.00 15.66 4.33
N ALA A 279 24.93 15.44 3.01
CA ALA A 279 23.74 14.88 2.37
C ALA A 279 23.29 13.52 2.93
N PRO A 280 24.19 12.56 3.21
CA PRO A 280 23.84 11.30 3.88
C PRO A 280 23.09 11.52 5.18
N TRP A 281 23.62 12.40 6.04
CA TRP A 281 23.08 12.70 7.35
C TRP A 281 21.71 13.36 7.25
N LEU A 282 21.53 14.32 6.34
CA LEU A 282 20.24 14.97 6.15
C LEU A 282 19.17 13.98 5.67
N ILE A 283 19.52 13.08 4.74
CA ILE A 283 18.58 12.06 4.25
C ILE A 283 18.23 11.05 5.36
N LEU A 284 19.21 10.61 6.15
CA LEU A 284 18.99 9.70 7.28
C LEU A 284 18.19 10.36 8.40
N LEU A 285 18.50 11.61 8.74
CA LEU A 285 17.79 12.41 9.74
C LEU A 285 16.30 12.54 9.42
N LEU A 286 15.93 12.50 8.14
CA LEU A 286 14.53 12.49 7.72
C LEU A 286 13.96 11.07 7.62
N SER A 287 14.72 10.13 7.04
CA SER A 287 14.22 8.78 6.73
C SER A 287 14.05 7.91 7.97
N ILE A 288 14.93 8.05 8.98
CA ILE A 288 14.86 7.25 10.22
C ILE A 288 13.62 7.62 11.05
N PRO A 289 13.37 8.91 11.37
CA PRO A 289 12.11 9.27 12.04
C PRO A 289 10.88 8.88 11.23
N TYR A 290 10.90 9.06 9.91
CA TYR A 290 9.81 8.60 9.06
C TYR A 290 9.53 7.10 9.25
N PHE A 291 10.58 6.26 9.20
CA PHE A 291 10.45 4.83 9.46
C PHE A 291 9.93 4.51 10.87
N MET A 292 10.43 5.19 11.90
CA MET A 292 9.97 4.99 13.28
C MET A 292 8.47 5.29 13.42
N PHE A 293 7.95 6.30 12.73
CA PHE A 293 6.51 6.58 12.74
C PHE A 293 5.71 5.58 11.90
N VAL A 294 6.19 5.23 10.70
CA VAL A 294 5.49 4.28 9.80
C VAL A 294 5.45 2.86 10.37
N SER A 295 6.49 2.45 11.09
CA SER A 295 6.54 1.15 11.77
C SER A 295 5.80 1.13 13.11
N GLY A 296 5.39 2.28 13.63
CA GLY A 296 4.80 2.40 14.95
C GLY A 296 5.79 2.47 16.11
N ALA A 297 7.10 2.32 15.87
CA ALA A 297 8.14 2.33 16.91
C ALA A 297 8.13 3.63 17.75
N ALA A 298 7.91 4.78 17.12
CA ALA A 298 7.85 6.06 17.82
C ALA A 298 6.68 6.10 18.84
N TYR A 299 5.52 5.55 18.47
CA TYR A 299 4.36 5.49 19.36
C TYR A 299 4.58 4.50 20.51
N GLU A 300 5.21 3.35 20.24
CA GLU A 300 5.52 2.35 21.26
C GLU A 300 6.50 2.89 22.31
N VAL A 301 7.57 3.56 21.89
CA VAL A 301 8.55 4.17 22.81
C VAL A 301 7.90 5.23 23.70
N CYS A 302 6.90 5.95 23.18
CA CYS A 302 6.16 6.95 23.95
C CYS A 302 4.96 6.37 24.74
N GLY A 303 4.71 5.06 24.67
CA GLY A 303 3.60 4.40 25.38
C GLY A 303 2.20 4.80 24.88
N ILE A 304 2.07 5.29 23.64
CA ILE A 304 0.80 5.74 23.08
C ILE A 304 0.19 4.62 22.24
N HIS A 305 -0.79 3.92 22.80
CA HIS A 305 -1.44 2.75 22.18
C HIS A 305 -2.90 3.01 21.75
N GLU A 306 -3.54 4.07 22.25
CA GLU A 306 -4.94 4.42 21.98
C GLU A 306 -5.11 5.86 21.46
N GLY A 307 -6.22 6.13 20.77
CA GLY A 307 -6.65 7.49 20.42
C GLY A 307 -6.20 8.07 19.07
N ALA A 308 -5.08 7.61 18.51
CA ALA A 308 -4.62 8.12 17.21
C ALA A 308 -5.11 7.24 16.05
N LEU A 309 -5.96 7.82 15.21
CA LEU A 309 -6.53 7.18 14.02
C LEU A 309 -5.45 6.74 13.03
N ARG A 310 -4.26 7.37 13.09
CA ARG A 310 -3.04 6.88 12.45
C ARG A 310 -2.41 5.73 13.24
N SER A 311 -2.12 5.86 14.54
CA SER A 311 -1.41 4.82 15.32
C SER A 311 -2.05 3.43 15.21
N GLN A 312 -3.40 3.35 15.15
CA GLN A 312 -4.14 2.10 15.00
C GLN A 312 -3.80 1.33 13.71
N ALA A 313 -3.43 2.01 12.61
CA ALA A 313 -3.09 1.35 11.35
C ALA A 313 -1.61 0.92 11.26
N TYR A 314 -0.72 1.54 12.02
CA TYR A 314 0.74 1.39 11.86
C TYR A 314 1.41 0.55 12.95
N SER A 315 0.81 0.45 14.15
CA SER A 315 1.47 -0.15 15.33
C SER A 315 1.38 -1.69 15.41
N THR A 316 0.56 -2.35 14.58
CA THR A 316 0.47 -3.83 14.53
C THR A 316 1.77 -4.52 14.09
N VAL A 317 2.72 -3.76 13.54
CA VAL A 317 4.04 -4.27 13.13
C VAL A 317 4.92 -4.60 14.34
N ILE A 318 4.80 -3.85 15.45
CA ILE A 318 5.74 -3.92 16.58
C ILE A 318 5.04 -4.23 17.91
N SER A 319 3.76 -3.86 18.08
CA SER A 319 3.06 -3.95 19.37
C SER A 319 1.78 -4.78 19.29
N SER A 320 1.51 -5.54 20.36
CA SER A 320 0.27 -6.31 20.56
C SER A 320 -0.79 -5.59 21.40
N LYS A 321 -0.51 -4.34 21.81
CA LYS A 321 -1.37 -3.56 22.72
C LYS A 321 -2.37 -2.65 22.01
N VAL A 322 -2.42 -2.71 20.69
CA VAL A 322 -3.16 -1.74 19.85
C VAL A 322 -4.54 -2.33 19.54
N PRO A 323 -5.62 -1.53 19.49
CA PRO A 323 -6.96 -2.06 19.20
C PRO A 323 -7.09 -2.86 17.89
N SER A 324 -6.22 -2.62 16.90
CA SER A 324 -6.20 -3.39 15.64
C SER A 324 -5.61 -4.80 15.80
N THR A 325 -4.71 -5.03 16.77
CA THR A 325 -4.15 -6.37 17.02
C THR A 325 -5.15 -7.34 17.63
N ASP A 326 -6.19 -6.84 18.31
CA ASP A 326 -7.30 -7.64 18.84
C ASP A 326 -7.90 -8.59 17.78
N TYR A 327 -7.84 -8.19 16.50
CA TYR A 327 -8.43 -8.90 15.38
C TYR A 327 -7.41 -9.47 14.38
N GLU A 328 -6.23 -8.86 14.28
CA GLU A 328 -5.18 -9.28 13.33
C GLU A 328 -4.28 -10.38 13.89
N LEU A 329 -4.07 -10.43 15.21
CA LEU A 329 -3.27 -11.47 15.84
C LEU A 329 -4.08 -12.73 16.09
N VAL A 330 -3.39 -13.86 15.98
CA VAL A 330 -3.92 -15.19 16.31
C VAL A 330 -3.18 -15.68 17.55
N TYR A 331 -3.93 -15.94 18.62
CA TYR A 331 -3.38 -16.41 19.88
C TYR A 331 -3.37 -17.95 19.95
N ASP A 332 -2.44 -18.53 20.70
CA ASP A 332 -2.33 -19.99 20.88
C ASP A 332 -3.62 -20.61 21.40
N GLN A 333 -4.35 -19.90 22.27
CA GLN A 333 -5.65 -20.30 22.79
C GLN A 333 -6.68 -20.48 21.66
N GLU A 334 -6.67 -19.60 20.67
CA GLU A 334 -7.58 -19.66 19.52
C GLU A 334 -7.18 -20.79 18.57
N VAL A 335 -5.88 -21.04 18.39
CA VAL A 335 -5.39 -22.17 17.59
C VAL A 335 -5.81 -23.50 18.23
N LYS A 336 -5.60 -23.64 19.54
CA LYS A 336 -5.95 -24.85 20.29
C LYS A 336 -7.46 -25.11 20.28
N SER A 337 -8.27 -24.09 20.54
CA SER A 337 -9.74 -24.24 20.53
C SER A 337 -10.30 -24.51 19.14
N ALA A 338 -9.75 -23.88 18.09
CA ALA A 338 -10.19 -24.11 16.72
C ALA A 338 -9.86 -25.52 16.24
N ARG A 339 -8.69 -26.07 16.61
CA ARG A 339 -8.31 -27.46 16.31
C ARG A 339 -9.14 -28.45 17.10
N TRP A 340 -9.30 -28.22 18.41
CA TRP A 340 -10.18 -29.04 19.24
C TRP A 340 -11.60 -29.10 18.68
N LEU A 341 -12.16 -27.94 18.28
CA LEU A 341 -13.49 -27.88 17.67
C LEU A 341 -13.54 -28.62 16.33
N LYS A 342 -12.46 -28.62 15.54
CA LYS A 342 -12.41 -29.38 14.29
C LYS A 342 -12.43 -30.88 14.53
N GLU A 343 -11.74 -31.35 15.57
CA GLU A 343 -11.65 -32.78 15.94
C GLU A 343 -12.94 -33.30 16.58
N HIS A 344 -13.68 -32.45 17.28
CA HIS A 344 -14.87 -32.82 18.05
C HIS A 344 -16.20 -32.39 17.40
N ASN A 345 -16.14 -31.80 16.20
CA ASN A 345 -17.34 -31.51 15.41
C ASN A 345 -17.73 -32.75 14.60
N ASP A 346 -19.00 -33.11 14.66
CA ASP A 346 -19.62 -34.21 13.90
C ASP A 346 -19.60 -34.02 12.37
N GLY A 347 -19.15 -32.87 11.88
CA GLY A 347 -19.00 -32.55 10.46
C GLY A 347 -20.28 -32.06 9.78
N HIS A 348 -21.43 -32.21 10.44
CA HIS A 348 -22.75 -31.82 9.93
C HIS A 348 -23.29 -30.58 10.65
N THR A 349 -22.92 -30.39 11.91
CA THR A 349 -23.33 -29.27 12.74
C THR A 349 -22.53 -28.02 12.37
N LYS A 350 -23.25 -26.94 12.06
CA LYS A 350 -22.65 -25.65 11.73
C LYS A 350 -21.91 -25.06 12.94
N VAL A 351 -20.82 -24.37 12.63
CA VAL A 351 -20.06 -23.57 13.60
C VAL A 351 -20.30 -22.09 13.32
N PHE A 352 -20.59 -21.36 14.38
CA PHE A 352 -20.89 -19.94 14.36
C PHE A 352 -19.78 -19.21 15.13
N ALA A 353 -19.02 -18.35 14.43
CA ALA A 353 -18.07 -17.46 15.11
C ALA A 353 -18.79 -16.22 15.63
N ALA A 354 -18.34 -15.69 16.76
CA ALA A 354 -18.89 -14.46 17.32
C ALA A 354 -18.80 -13.25 16.38
N ASP A 355 -17.73 -13.19 15.57
CA ASP A 355 -17.51 -12.09 14.63
C ASP A 355 -16.84 -12.55 13.32
N ALA A 356 -16.75 -11.62 12.37
CA ALA A 356 -16.17 -11.87 11.05
C ALA A 356 -14.68 -12.26 11.09
N TYR A 357 -13.94 -11.80 12.11
CA TYR A 357 -12.52 -12.13 12.27
C TYR A 357 -12.37 -13.53 12.84
N GLY A 358 -13.23 -13.92 13.79
CA GLY A 358 -13.29 -15.29 14.29
C GLY A 358 -13.55 -16.32 13.20
N LYS A 359 -14.42 -16.00 12.22
CA LYS A 359 -14.63 -16.85 11.04
C LYS A 359 -13.33 -17.07 10.25
N ARG A 360 -12.51 -16.03 10.06
CA ARG A 360 -11.20 -16.14 9.40
C ARG A 360 -10.20 -16.98 10.21
N LYS A 361 -10.22 -16.86 11.54
CA LYS A 361 -9.39 -17.66 12.45
C LYS A 361 -9.77 -19.14 12.39
N LEU A 362 -11.06 -19.48 12.37
CA LEU A 362 -11.54 -20.85 12.20
C LEU A 362 -11.14 -21.47 10.86
N VAL A 363 -11.24 -20.71 9.75
CA VAL A 363 -10.79 -21.21 8.44
C VAL A 363 -9.27 -21.43 8.43
N SER A 364 -8.50 -20.47 8.92
CA SER A 364 -7.02 -20.53 8.86
C SER A 364 -6.42 -21.57 9.82
N GLN A 365 -6.87 -21.60 11.08
CA GLN A 365 -6.31 -22.41 12.15
C GLN A 365 -7.04 -23.73 12.36
N GLY A 366 -8.38 -23.72 12.29
CA GLY A 366 -9.23 -24.91 12.43
C GLY A 366 -9.51 -25.64 11.10
N LYS A 367 -9.05 -25.09 9.96
CA LYS A 367 -9.26 -25.66 8.61
C LYS A 367 -10.73 -25.96 8.28
N PHE A 368 -11.64 -25.15 8.81
CA PHE A 368 -13.06 -25.22 8.45
C PHE A 368 -13.28 -24.72 7.01
N THR A 369 -14.25 -25.30 6.31
CA THR A 369 -14.67 -24.78 5.00
C THR A 369 -15.65 -23.63 5.23
N GLN A 370 -15.71 -22.67 4.30
CA GLN A 370 -16.62 -21.54 4.46
C GLN A 370 -18.10 -21.97 4.51
N ARG A 371 -18.44 -23.13 3.92
CA ARG A 371 -19.80 -23.71 3.92
C ARG A 371 -20.20 -24.30 5.28
N SER A 372 -19.25 -24.80 6.07
CA SER A 372 -19.53 -25.33 7.41
C SER A 372 -19.69 -24.24 8.48
N LEU A 373 -19.45 -22.98 8.09
CA LEU A 373 -19.49 -21.82 8.99
C LEU A 373 -20.76 -21.00 8.75
N GLY A 374 -21.56 -20.82 9.80
CA GLY A 374 -22.69 -19.91 9.80
C GLY A 374 -22.27 -18.44 9.80
N ASP A 375 -23.26 -17.55 9.72
CA ASP A 375 -23.08 -16.13 9.97
C ASP A 375 -23.26 -15.84 11.47
N SER A 376 -22.65 -14.78 11.98
CA SER A 376 -22.62 -14.55 13.43
C SER A 376 -24.04 -14.35 13.97
N PRO A 377 -24.45 -15.12 15.00
CA PRO A 377 -25.78 -15.00 15.63
C PRO A 377 -25.90 -13.78 16.55
N PHE A 378 -24.79 -13.16 16.94
CA PHE A 378 -24.74 -12.14 17.98
C PHE A 378 -25.45 -10.85 17.55
N PHE A 379 -25.22 -10.38 16.32
CA PHE A 379 -25.70 -9.06 15.89
C PHE A 379 -27.21 -8.98 15.68
N ASP A 380 -27.85 -10.12 15.42
CA ASP A 380 -29.29 -10.20 15.21
C ASP A 380 -30.01 -10.80 16.44
N HIS A 381 -29.29 -11.03 17.55
CA HIS A 381 -29.79 -11.72 18.77
C HIS A 381 -30.50 -13.06 18.44
N VAL A 382 -30.00 -13.78 17.44
CA VAL A 382 -30.63 -15.01 16.93
C VAL A 382 -30.08 -16.22 17.67
N LYS A 383 -30.98 -17.01 18.28
CA LYS A 383 -30.61 -18.31 18.82
C LYS A 383 -30.35 -19.30 17.68
N VAL A 384 -29.19 -19.96 17.72
CA VAL A 384 -28.78 -20.91 16.69
C VAL A 384 -28.56 -22.31 17.24
N THR A 385 -28.96 -23.31 16.46
CA THR A 385 -28.67 -24.72 16.73
C THR A 385 -27.31 -25.07 16.13
N GLY A 386 -26.31 -25.30 16.98
CA GLY A 386 -24.95 -25.62 16.59
C GLY A 386 -23.90 -25.06 17.54
N TYR A 387 -22.63 -25.15 17.14
CA TYR A 387 -21.50 -24.71 17.95
C TYR A 387 -21.31 -23.20 17.84
N ILE A 388 -21.13 -22.50 18.96
CA ILE A 388 -20.68 -21.11 18.99
C ILE A 388 -19.23 -21.08 19.46
N TRP A 389 -18.37 -20.43 18.67
CA TRP A 389 -16.95 -20.28 18.96
C TRP A 389 -16.63 -18.81 19.29
N LEU A 390 -16.05 -18.60 20.47
CA LEU A 390 -15.59 -17.30 20.96
C LEU A 390 -14.07 -17.23 20.91
N SER A 391 -13.57 -16.17 20.29
CA SER A 391 -12.15 -15.88 20.12
C SER A 391 -11.52 -15.25 21.37
N TYR A 392 -10.21 -15.02 21.36
CA TYR A 392 -9.50 -14.39 22.48
C TYR A 392 -10.04 -13.02 22.81
N ASN A 393 -10.31 -12.22 21.79
CA ASN A 393 -10.85 -10.88 21.97
C ASN A 393 -12.26 -10.90 22.58
N ASN A 394 -13.06 -11.91 22.25
CA ASN A 394 -14.39 -12.08 22.82
C ASN A 394 -14.33 -12.46 24.31
N VAL A 395 -13.38 -13.32 24.69
CA VAL A 395 -13.28 -13.88 26.05
C VAL A 395 -12.49 -12.97 27.00
N ARG A 396 -11.33 -12.46 26.56
CA ARG A 396 -10.41 -11.68 27.39
C ARG A 396 -10.69 -10.19 27.37
N ASN A 397 -10.97 -9.65 26.18
CA ASN A 397 -11.21 -8.22 26.03
C ASN A 397 -12.71 -7.87 26.12
N SER A 398 -13.59 -8.87 26.18
CA SER A 398 -15.05 -8.70 26.19
C SER A 398 -15.58 -7.91 24.98
N LYS A 399 -14.89 -7.98 23.84
CA LYS A 399 -15.25 -7.20 22.64
C LYS A 399 -15.80 -8.07 21.53
N LEU A 400 -16.76 -7.53 20.80
CA LEU A 400 -17.39 -8.11 19.62
C LEU A 400 -17.43 -7.06 18.50
N THR A 401 -16.93 -7.38 17.31
CA THR A 401 -16.86 -6.42 16.19
C THR A 401 -17.66 -6.84 14.97
N TYR A 402 -18.45 -5.91 14.44
CA TYR A 402 -19.15 -6.08 13.17
C TYR A 402 -19.20 -4.81 12.36
N LYS A 403 -18.86 -4.95 11.07
CA LYS A 403 -18.80 -3.84 10.11
C LYS A 403 -18.00 -2.62 10.64
N GLY A 404 -17.01 -2.87 11.51
CA GLY A 404 -16.15 -1.84 12.09
C GLY A 404 -16.68 -1.19 13.38
N VAL A 405 -17.82 -1.63 13.90
CA VAL A 405 -18.35 -1.21 15.22
C VAL A 405 -17.96 -2.26 16.25
N SER A 406 -17.29 -1.83 17.33
CA SER A 406 -16.96 -2.67 18.48
C SER A 406 -18.01 -2.48 19.56
N SER A 407 -18.48 -3.58 20.13
CA SER A 407 -19.51 -3.67 21.18
C SER A 407 -19.04 -4.61 22.29
N ASN A 408 -19.67 -4.56 23.47
CA ASN A 408 -19.32 -5.47 24.54
C ASN A 408 -20.07 -6.80 24.34
N ILE A 409 -19.39 -7.93 24.51
CA ILE A 409 -20.03 -9.25 24.41
C ILE A 409 -21.07 -9.48 25.52
N SER A 410 -20.99 -8.76 26.64
CA SER A 410 -22.00 -8.78 27.71
C SER A 410 -23.40 -8.45 27.20
N ASP A 411 -23.48 -7.62 26.16
CA ASP A 411 -24.74 -7.10 25.63
C ASP A 411 -25.49 -8.17 24.83
N TYR A 412 -24.85 -9.31 24.55
CA TYR A 412 -25.34 -10.39 23.69
C TYR A 412 -25.37 -11.76 24.39
N GLN A 413 -25.40 -11.78 25.73
CA GLN A 413 -25.42 -13.02 26.50
C GLN A 413 -26.67 -13.87 26.24
N ASP A 414 -27.76 -13.25 25.77
CA ASP A 414 -29.00 -13.91 25.40
C ASP A 414 -28.82 -14.98 24.31
N VAL A 415 -27.84 -14.81 23.43
CA VAL A 415 -27.48 -15.76 22.36
C VAL A 415 -26.85 -17.04 22.91
N LEU A 416 -26.25 -16.98 24.11
CA LEU A 416 -25.64 -18.13 24.79
C LEU A 416 -26.61 -18.83 25.75
N ILE A 417 -27.78 -18.24 26.05
CA ILE A 417 -28.76 -18.84 26.97
C ILE A 417 -29.24 -20.19 26.42
N GLY A 418 -29.13 -21.22 27.26
CA GLY A 418 -29.52 -22.60 26.93
C GLY A 418 -28.43 -23.41 26.24
N LYS A 419 -27.22 -22.86 26.09
CA LYS A 419 -26.04 -23.59 25.58
C LYS A 419 -25.10 -23.93 26.71
N ASN A 420 -24.43 -25.07 26.57
CA ASN A 420 -23.40 -25.49 27.50
C ASN A 420 -22.02 -25.12 26.96
N ARG A 421 -21.18 -24.54 27.82
CA ARG A 421 -19.76 -24.36 27.50
C ARG A 421 -19.06 -25.70 27.59
N ILE A 422 -18.65 -26.23 26.43
CA ILE A 422 -18.04 -27.57 26.29
C ILE A 422 -16.52 -27.52 26.18
N TYR A 423 -15.94 -26.35 25.93
CA TYR A 423 -14.49 -26.14 25.93
C TYR A 423 -14.15 -24.73 26.39
N THR A 424 -13.08 -24.62 27.19
CA THR A 424 -12.43 -23.36 27.52
C THR A 424 -10.96 -23.60 27.79
N ASN A 425 -10.12 -22.64 27.41
CA ASN A 425 -8.69 -22.66 27.74
C ASN A 425 -8.21 -21.29 28.27
N GLY A 426 -9.13 -20.50 28.81
CA GLY A 426 -8.85 -19.18 29.37
C GLY A 426 -8.56 -18.08 28.34
N GLY A 427 -8.66 -18.37 27.04
CA GLY A 427 -8.57 -17.35 25.98
C GLY A 427 -9.36 -17.69 24.74
N SER A 428 -10.23 -18.70 24.78
CA SER A 428 -11.20 -19.02 23.75
C SER A 428 -12.19 -20.02 24.33
N GLU A 429 -13.43 -19.98 23.86
CA GLU A 429 -14.51 -20.83 24.34
C GLU A 429 -15.32 -21.45 23.21
N VAL A 430 -15.89 -22.63 23.48
CA VAL A 430 -16.87 -23.28 22.61
C VAL A 430 -18.12 -23.60 23.40
N TRP A 431 -19.26 -23.23 22.83
CA TRP A 431 -20.60 -23.45 23.37
C TRP A 431 -21.41 -24.32 22.42
N ARG A 432 -22.25 -25.23 22.95
CA ARG A 432 -23.16 -26.07 22.15
C ARG A 432 -24.58 -25.97 22.68
#